data_AF-K1RTS5-F1
#
_entry.id   AF-K1RTS5-F1
#
_cell.length_a   1.000
_cell.length_b   1.000
_cell.length_c   1.000
_cell.angle_alpha   90.00
_cell.angle_beta   90.00
_cell.angle_gamma   90.00
#
_symmetry.space_group_name_H-M   'P 1'
#
loop_
_entity.id
_entity.type
_entity.pdbx_description
1 polymer ?
#
loop_
_entity_poly.entity_id
_entity_poly.type
_entity_poly.pdbx_seq_one_letter_code
_entity_poly.pdbx_strand_id
1 'polypeptide(L)'
;MLDIKNIETPCYIIDEKRLISNLEILKYVQNASGCKILLAQKAFSAFSLYPLIGKYISGTACSGLYEARLGYECMGKENHVFSAAYRAEELMKLFLIADILFLIRFPSWNFTVKKY
;
A
#
# COMPACT_ATOMS: atom_id res chain seq x y z
N MET A 1 15.15 26.00 3.24
CA MET A 1 14.11 25.79 4.27
C MET A 1 12.82 26.32 3.66
N LEU A 2 11.73 25.56 3.69
CA LEU A 2 10.46 25.95 3.05
C LEU A 2 9.90 27.19 3.76
N ASP A 3 9.58 28.25 3.02
CA ASP A 3 9.00 29.47 3.58
C ASP A 3 7.49 29.30 3.74
N ILE A 4 7.07 28.92 4.95
CA ILE A 4 5.69 28.59 5.29
C ILE A 4 4.76 29.80 5.09
N LYS A 5 5.28 31.03 5.17
CA LYS A 5 4.46 32.26 5.07
C LYS A 5 3.98 32.55 3.65
N ASN A 6 4.64 31.97 2.64
CA ASN A 6 4.36 32.21 1.22
C ASN A 6 3.64 31.04 0.53
N ILE A 7 3.05 30.13 1.32
CA ILE A 7 2.27 29.00 0.78
C ILE A 7 0.79 29.35 0.81
N GLU A 8 0.11 29.15 -0.33
CA GLU A 8 -1.33 29.28 -0.40
C GLU A 8 -2.02 28.24 0.48
N THR A 9 -2.86 28.71 1.41
CA THR A 9 -3.62 27.86 2.33
C THR A 9 -5.07 27.69 1.87
N PRO A 10 -5.71 26.53 2.13
CA PRO A 10 -5.22 25.41 2.94
C PRO A 10 -4.33 24.43 2.15
N CYS A 11 -3.25 23.97 2.78
CA CYS A 11 -2.39 22.92 2.23
C CYS A 11 -1.94 21.94 3.32
N TYR A 12 -1.60 20.72 2.91
CA TYR A 12 -0.94 19.73 3.77
C TYR A 12 0.56 19.75 3.50
N ILE A 13 1.36 19.90 4.56
CA ILE A 13 2.83 19.89 4.49
C ILE A 13 3.34 18.63 5.17
N ILE A 14 4.13 17.84 4.44
CA ILE A 14 4.77 16.63 4.96
C ILE A 14 6.26 16.93 5.15
N ASP A 15 6.75 16.82 6.39
CA ASP A 15 8.18 16.92 6.69
C ASP A 15 8.88 15.60 6.36
N GLU A 16 9.64 15.59 5.28
CA GLU A 16 10.38 14.42 4.80
C GLU A 16 11.38 13.89 5.84
N LYS A 17 12.03 14.76 6.63
CA LYS A 17 13.00 14.30 7.65
C LYS A 17 12.32 13.52 8.76
N ARG A 18 11.16 13.99 9.20
CA ARG A 18 10.34 13.29 10.21
C ARG A 18 9.80 11.98 9.65
N LEU A 19 9.37 11.98 8.38
CA LEU A 19 8.93 10.76 7.71
C LEU A 19 10.06 9.72 7.64
N ILE A 20 11.27 10.13 7.23
CA ILE A 20 12.44 9.25 7.17
C ILE A 20 12.79 8.68 8.55
N SER A 21 12.79 9.51 9.60
CA SER A 21 13.06 9.03 10.96
C SER A 21 12.07 7.94 11.41
N ASN A 22 10.79 8.09 11.08
CA ASN A 22 9.80 7.04 11.34
C ASN A 22 10.06 5.77 10.51
N LEU A 23 10.41 5.93 9.24
CA LEU A 23 10.70 4.82 8.33
C LEU A 23 11.96 4.03 8.74
N GLU A 24 12.98 4.70 9.29
CA GLU A 24 14.18 4.06 9.85
C GLU A 24 13.83 3.16 11.03
N ILE A 25 12.92 3.59 11.91
CA ILE A 25 12.41 2.77 13.02
C ILE A 25 11.70 1.52 12.47
N LEU A 26 10.82 1.68 11.49
CA LEU A 26 10.12 0.55 10.87
C LEU A 26 11.11 -0.42 10.20
N LYS A 27 12.13 0.12 9.51
CA LYS A 27 13.19 -0.70 8.90
C LYS A 27 13.99 -1.46 9.95
N TYR A 28 14.33 -0.82 11.06
CA TYR A 28 15.00 -1.48 12.18
C TYR A 28 14.15 -2.64 12.73
N VAL A 29 12.85 -2.44 12.95
CA VAL A 29 11.93 -3.49 13.43
C VAL A 29 11.86 -4.66 12.45
N GLN A 30 11.75 -4.39 11.14
CA GLN A 30 11.80 -5.44 10.12
C GLN A 30 13.09 -6.26 10.19
N ASN A 31 14.24 -5.58 10.27
CA ASN A 31 15.54 -6.24 10.30
C ASN A 31 15.73 -7.08 11.57
N ALA A 32 15.29 -6.57 12.73
CA ALA A 32 15.45 -7.24 14.02
C ALA A 32 14.50 -8.45 14.19
N SER A 33 13.29 -8.38 13.63
CA SER A 33 12.28 -9.43 13.79
C SER A 33 12.16 -10.39 12.60
N GLY A 34 12.69 -10.03 11.43
CA GLY A 34 12.47 -10.75 10.17
C GLY A 34 11.07 -10.57 9.57
N CYS A 35 10.21 -9.74 10.18
CA CYS A 35 8.87 -9.49 9.66
C CYS A 35 8.88 -8.55 8.44
N LYS A 36 7.74 -8.52 7.74
CA LYS A 36 7.48 -7.56 6.66
C LYS A 36 6.46 -6.54 7.14
N ILE A 37 6.79 -5.26 7.03
CA ILE A 37 5.89 -4.15 7.34
C ILE A 37 5.33 -3.63 6.02
N LEU A 38 4.01 -3.41 5.99
CA LEU A 38 3.28 -2.90 4.83
C LEU A 38 2.62 -1.57 5.19
N LEU A 39 2.56 -0.64 4.24
CA LEU A 39 1.84 0.61 4.37
C LEU A 39 0.34 0.36 4.19
N ALA A 40 -0.45 0.58 5.25
CA ALA A 40 -1.90 0.59 5.14
C ALA A 40 -2.38 1.88 4.44
N GLN A 41 -2.72 1.77 3.16
CA GLN A 41 -3.03 2.93 2.33
C GLN A 41 -4.27 3.69 2.80
N LYS A 42 -5.25 2.99 3.38
CA LYS A 42 -6.44 3.63 3.98
C LYS A 42 -6.10 4.75 4.99
N ALA A 43 -4.94 4.69 5.64
CA ALA A 43 -4.48 5.70 6.58
C ALA A 43 -3.57 6.77 5.95
N PHE A 44 -2.85 6.42 4.89
CA PHE A 44 -1.89 7.32 4.24
C PHE A 44 -1.71 6.98 2.76
N SER A 45 -2.22 7.88 1.90
CA SER A 45 -2.24 7.72 0.43
C SER A 45 -1.54 8.84 -0.33
N ALA A 46 -0.55 9.52 0.27
CA ALA A 46 0.30 10.48 -0.44
C ALA A 46 1.27 9.74 -1.36
N PHE A 47 0.75 9.26 -2.50
CA PHE A 47 1.43 8.32 -3.41
C PHE A 47 2.74 8.86 -4.00
N SER A 48 2.91 10.18 -4.07
CA SER A 48 4.18 10.82 -4.46
C SER A 48 5.35 10.44 -3.55
N LEU A 49 5.08 10.05 -2.30
CA LEU A 49 6.07 9.63 -1.32
C LEU A 49 6.28 8.10 -1.29
N TYR A 50 5.49 7.32 -2.03
CA TYR A 50 5.63 5.87 -2.06
C TYR A 50 7.01 5.40 -2.53
N PRO A 51 7.67 6.02 -3.52
CA PRO A 51 9.04 5.66 -3.89
C PRO A 51 10.05 5.85 -2.74
N LEU A 52 9.85 6.86 -1.88
CA LEU A 52 10.68 7.08 -0.69
C LEU A 52 10.36 6.05 0.39
N ILE A 53 9.08 5.90 0.75
CA ILE A 53 8.59 4.95 1.76
C ILE A 53 9.03 3.52 1.40
N GLY A 54 8.89 3.16 0.13
CA GLY A 54 9.29 1.88 -0.42
C GLY A 54 10.76 1.55 -0.17
N LYS A 55 11.67 2.51 0.04
CA LYS A 55 13.07 2.18 0.38
C LYS A 55 13.21 1.49 1.74
N TYR A 56 12.25 1.67 2.64
CA TYR A 56 12.34 1.24 4.04
C TYR A 56 11.42 0.07 4.39
N ILE A 57 10.20 0.05 3.85
CA ILE A 57 9.20 -0.99 4.15
C ILE A 57 9.02 -1.97 2.98
N SER A 58 8.17 -2.98 3.15
CA SER A 58 8.09 -4.14 2.26
C SER A 58 7.01 -4.06 1.19
N GLY A 59 6.07 -3.12 1.30
CA GLY A 59 4.95 -3.04 0.37
C GLY A 59 3.74 -2.29 0.92
N THR A 60 2.57 -2.56 0.36
CA THR A 60 1.29 -1.92 0.67
C THR A 60 0.24 -2.94 1.08
N ALA A 61 -0.57 -2.55 2.05
CA ALA A 61 -1.82 -3.22 2.39
C ALA A 61 -2.98 -2.36 1.87
N CYS A 62 -3.81 -2.98 1.04
CA CYS A 62 -4.81 -2.33 0.19
C CYS A 62 -6.19 -2.91 0.49
N SER A 63 -7.20 -2.04 0.47
CA SER A 63 -8.59 -2.36 0.82
C SER A 63 -9.50 -2.61 -0.39
N GLY A 64 -8.95 -2.49 -1.61
CA GLY A 64 -9.67 -2.67 -2.88
C GLY A 64 -8.79 -2.41 -4.10
N LEU A 65 -9.42 -2.39 -5.28
CA LEU A 65 -8.73 -2.29 -6.58
C LEU A 65 -7.90 -1.01 -6.75
N TYR A 66 -8.42 0.15 -6.37
CA TYR A 66 -7.72 1.43 -6.59
C TYR A 66 -6.47 1.56 -5.72
N GLU A 67 -6.56 1.14 -4.47
CA GLU A 67 -5.43 1.07 -3.55
C GLU A 67 -4.38 0.06 -4.06
N ALA A 68 -4.81 -1.13 -4.46
CA ALA A 68 -3.92 -2.13 -5.05
C ALA A 68 -3.19 -1.58 -6.30
N ARG A 69 -3.90 -0.82 -7.14
CA ARG A 69 -3.32 -0.17 -8.31
C ARG A 69 -2.29 0.89 -7.94
N LEU A 70 -2.56 1.73 -6.94
CA LEU A 70 -1.58 2.70 -6.43
C LEU A 70 -0.34 2.03 -5.85
N GLY A 71 -0.51 0.93 -5.10
CA GLY A 71 0.61 0.16 -4.56
C GLY A 71 1.51 -0.39 -5.67
N TYR A 72 0.88 -0.99 -6.68
CA TYR A 72 1.55 -1.55 -7.85
C TYR A 72 2.27 -0.47 -8.69
N GLU A 73 1.59 0.63 -9.03
CA GLU A 73 2.12 1.67 -9.93
C GLU A 73 3.13 2.60 -9.26
N CYS A 74 2.95 2.94 -7.97
CA CYS A 74 3.74 3.99 -7.31
C CYS A 74 4.77 3.46 -6.31
N MET A 75 4.59 2.27 -5.72
CA MET A 75 5.58 1.68 -4.81
C MET A 75 6.37 0.53 -5.45
N GLY A 76 5.72 -0.30 -6.28
CA GLY A 76 6.38 -1.41 -6.99
C GLY A 76 6.97 -2.48 -6.07
N LYS A 77 6.34 -2.68 -4.90
CA LYS A 77 6.71 -3.67 -3.88
C LYS A 77 5.54 -4.63 -3.62
N GLU A 78 5.58 -5.40 -2.53
CA GLU A 78 4.50 -6.33 -2.22
C GLU A 78 3.15 -5.62 -2.12
N ASN A 79 2.13 -6.25 -2.69
CA ASN A 79 0.80 -5.68 -2.79
C ASN A 79 -0.23 -6.64 -2.22
N HIS A 80 -0.62 -6.40 -0.96
CA HIS A 80 -1.51 -7.28 -0.20
C HIS A 80 -2.91 -6.67 -0.17
N VAL A 81 -3.91 -7.39 -0.67
CA VAL A 81 -5.26 -6.86 -0.86
C VAL A 81 -6.25 -7.62 -0.01
N PHE A 82 -7.02 -6.90 0.79
CA PHE A 82 -8.16 -7.41 1.55
C PHE A 82 -9.38 -6.52 1.30
N SER A 83 -10.51 -7.09 0.91
CA SER A 83 -11.77 -6.36 0.80
C SER A 83 -12.89 -7.14 1.47
N ALA A 84 -13.82 -6.41 2.10
CA ALA A 84 -15.00 -7.02 2.71
C ALA A 84 -15.90 -7.72 1.66
N ALA A 85 -15.94 -7.19 0.44
CA ALA A 85 -16.66 -7.77 -0.68
C ALA A 85 -15.97 -7.41 -2.00
N TYR A 86 -15.60 -8.44 -2.77
CA TYR A 86 -15.01 -8.25 -4.09
C TYR A 86 -16.09 -8.30 -5.19
N ARG A 87 -16.01 -7.38 -6.15
CA ARG A 87 -16.78 -7.49 -7.39
C ARG A 87 -16.05 -8.42 -8.36
N ALA A 88 -16.80 -9.24 -9.09
CA ALA A 88 -16.21 -10.20 -10.03
C ALA A 88 -15.31 -9.53 -11.09
N GLU A 89 -15.73 -8.37 -11.59
CA GLU A 89 -14.99 -7.56 -12.58
C GLU A 89 -13.69 -6.97 -12.02
N GLU A 90 -13.65 -6.66 -10.73
CA GLU A 90 -12.45 -6.12 -10.06
C GLU A 90 -11.46 -7.23 -9.77
N LEU A 91 -11.94 -8.43 -9.46
CA LEU A 91 -11.10 -9.57 -9.10
C LEU A 91 -10.13 -9.95 -10.22
N MET A 92 -10.59 -9.93 -11.47
CA MET A 92 -9.73 -10.20 -12.62
C MET A 92 -8.57 -9.21 -12.72
N LYS A 93 -8.80 -7.94 -12.38
CA LYS A 93 -7.76 -6.91 -12.36
C LYS A 93 -6.83 -7.09 -11.17
N LEU A 94 -7.38 -7.44 -10.01
CA LEU A 94 -6.61 -7.72 -8.79
C LEU A 94 -5.64 -8.88 -8.97
N PHE A 95 -6.04 -9.95 -9.67
CA PHE A 95 -5.14 -11.08 -9.95
C PHE A 95 -3.90 -10.71 -10.77
N LEU A 96 -3.91 -9.57 -11.48
CA LEU A 96 -2.75 -9.11 -12.26
C LEU A 96 -1.75 -8.30 -11.42
N ILE A 97 -2.19 -7.71 -10.31
CA ILE A 97 -1.40 -6.69 -9.59
C ILE A 97 -1.22 -7.00 -8.09
N ALA A 98 -1.99 -7.92 -7.52
CA ALA A 98 -1.90 -8.30 -6.11
C ALA A 98 -0.99 -9.52 -5.95
N ASP A 99 -0.04 -9.43 -5.02
CA ASP A 99 0.80 -10.56 -4.62
C ASP A 99 0.05 -11.50 -3.67
N ILE A 100 -0.74 -10.92 -2.76
CA ILE A 100 -1.57 -11.65 -1.80
C ILE A 100 -2.98 -11.10 -1.84
N LEU A 101 -3.96 -11.98 -2.00
CA LEU A 101 -5.38 -11.66 -1.98
C LEU A 101 -6.07 -12.41 -0.83
N PHE A 102 -6.55 -11.67 0.16
CA PHE A 102 -7.26 -12.24 1.30
C PHE A 102 -8.75 -12.36 0.99
N LEU A 103 -9.23 -13.60 0.85
CA LEU A 103 -10.63 -13.88 0.56
C LEU A 103 -11.38 -14.22 1.85
N ILE A 104 -12.52 -13.56 2.06
CA ILE A 104 -13.50 -14.01 3.03
C ILE A 104 -14.35 -15.09 2.36
N ARG A 105 -14.55 -16.23 3.02
CA ARG A 105 -15.34 -17.34 2.47
C ARG A 105 -16.78 -16.89 2.23
N PHE A 106 -17.20 -16.88 0.97
CA PHE A 106 -18.60 -16.74 0.55
C PHE A 106 -19.15 -18.10 0.09
N PRO A 107 -20.35 -18.53 0.52
CA PRO A 107 -20.92 -19.84 0.13
C PRO A 107 -21.18 -20.02 -1.37
N SER A 108 -21.26 -18.93 -2.14
CA SER A 108 -21.64 -18.92 -3.57
C SER A 108 -20.46 -18.81 -4.55
N TRP A 109 -19.22 -18.77 -4.06
CA TRP A 109 -18.03 -18.50 -4.87
C TRP A 109 -17.38 -19.81 -5.36
N ASN A 110 -17.70 -20.23 -6.60
CA ASN A 110 -16.99 -21.31 -7.30
C ASN A 110 -15.83 -20.74 -8.14
N PHE A 111 -14.64 -20.59 -7.53
CA PHE A 111 -13.44 -20.14 -8.24
C PHE A 111 -12.63 -21.33 -8.71
N THR A 112 -12.62 -21.59 -10.01
CA THR A 112 -11.67 -22.50 -10.63
C THR A 112 -10.41 -21.71 -10.99
N VAL A 113 -9.39 -21.76 -10.12
CA VAL A 113 -8.08 -21.20 -10.45
C VAL A 113 -7.39 -22.16 -11.44
N LYS A 114 -7.52 -21.88 -12.74
CA LYS A 114 -6.64 -22.49 -13.75
C LYS A 114 -5.34 -21.69 -13.78
N LYS A 115 -4.30 -22.23 -13.15
CA LYS A 115 -2.91 -21.81 -13.42
C LYS A 115 -2.51 -22.45 -14.75
N TYR A 116 -2.31 -21.63 -15.78
CA TYR A 116 -1.63 -22.05 -17.00
C TYR A 116 -0.11 -22.02 -16.78
#